data_AF-A0A1J4WWJ4-F1
#
_entry.id   AF-A0A1J4WWJ4-F1
#
_cell.length_a   1.000
_cell.length_b   1.000
_cell.length_c   1.000
_cell.angle_alpha   90.00
_cell.angle_beta   90.00
_cell.angle_gamma   90.00
#
_symmetry.space_group_name_H-M   'P 1'
#
loop_
_entity.id
_entity.type
_entity.pdbx_description
1 polymer ?
#
loop_
_entity_poly.entity_id
_entity_poly.type
_entity_poly.pdbx_seq_one_letter_code
_entity_poly.pdbx_strand_id
1 'polypeptide(L)'
;MLRRTILTVVLNAVMLYAIEKLIIYLGGIFEVKGGILAYVVIGVVIGVLNLVLRPLLRILVFPLALLMSGVVTILINIVILWATVYVLNLLQWEGVQLIIQGIITYLSAAIILGILNSIFNWLFKPKNL
;
A
#
# COMPACT_ATOMS: atom_id res chain seq x y z
N MET A 1 9.92 -24.85 -14.85
CA MET A 1 8.55 -24.25 -14.74
C MET A 1 7.63 -25.11 -13.88
N LEU A 2 7.52 -26.42 -14.12
CA LEU A 2 6.72 -27.37 -13.32
C LEU A 2 7.00 -27.33 -11.80
N ARG A 3 8.27 -27.28 -11.37
CA ARG A 3 8.65 -27.20 -9.95
C ARG A 3 8.01 -26.00 -9.23
N ARG A 4 7.90 -24.84 -9.91
CA ARG A 4 7.33 -23.62 -9.32
C ARG A 4 5.81 -23.76 -9.16
N THR A 5 5.13 -24.32 -10.16
CA THR A 5 3.68 -24.53 -10.13
C THR A 5 3.28 -25.52 -9.04
N ILE A 6 4.01 -26.63 -8.90
CA ILE A 6 3.75 -27.65 -7.86
C ILE A 6 3.95 -27.04 -6.47
N LEU A 7 5.04 -26.27 -6.27
CA LEU A 7 5.27 -25.56 -5.01
C LEU A 7 4.16 -24.58 -4.69
N THR A 8 3.63 -23.84 -5.66
CA THR A 8 2.52 -22.90 -5.44
C THR A 8 1.23 -23.63 -5.04
N VAL A 9 0.92 -24.76 -5.64
CA VAL A 9 -0.27 -25.56 -5.27
C VAL A 9 -0.15 -26.11 -3.85
N VAL A 10 1.00 -26.69 -3.51
CA VAL A 10 1.27 -27.21 -2.16
C VAL A 10 1.22 -26.07 -1.13
N LEU A 11 1.83 -24.92 -1.42
CA LEU A 11 1.78 -23.75 -0.55
C LEU A 11 0.35 -23.25 -0.35
N ASN A 12 -0.47 -23.17 -1.40
CA ASN A 12 -1.87 -22.77 -1.27
C ASN A 12 -2.68 -23.74 -0.40
N ALA A 13 -2.49 -25.05 -0.56
CA ALA A 13 -3.16 -26.06 0.25
C ALA A 13 -2.72 -25.98 1.73
N VAL A 14 -1.43 -25.81 2.00
CA VAL A 14 -0.89 -25.62 3.36
C VAL A 14 -1.41 -24.32 3.98
N MET A 15 -1.45 -23.23 3.20
CA MET A 15 -2.00 -21.94 3.66
C MET A 15 -3.47 -22.07 4.03
N LEU A 16 -4.28 -22.77 3.23
CA LEU A 16 -5.69 -23.01 3.55
C LEU A 16 -5.86 -23.76 4.87
N TYR A 17 -5.08 -24.81 5.09
CA TYR A 17 -5.10 -25.55 6.35
C TYR A 17 -4.68 -24.67 7.54
N ALA A 18 -3.63 -23.86 7.37
CA ALA A 18 -3.17 -22.95 8.42
C ALA A 18 -4.21 -21.86 8.74
N ILE A 19 -4.85 -21.28 7.72
CA ILE A 19 -5.89 -20.26 7.86
C ILE A 19 -7.11 -20.84 8.58
N GLU A 20 -7.55 -22.05 8.22
CA GLU A 20 -8.63 -22.73 8.91
C GLU A 20 -8.35 -22.89 10.41
N LYS A 21 -7.18 -23.44 10.77
CA LYS A 21 -6.80 -23.60 12.18
C LYS A 21 -6.71 -22.28 12.93
N LEU A 22 -6.17 -21.24 12.29
CA LEU A 22 -6.05 -19.92 12.89
C LEU A 22 -7.41 -19.26 13.11
N ILE A 23 -8.30 -19.29 12.12
CA ILE A 23 -9.62 -18.66 12.21
C ILE A 23 -10.49 -19.38 13.26
N ILE A 24 -10.46 -20.72 13.28
CA ILE A 24 -11.17 -21.50 14.31
C ILE A 24 -10.63 -21.17 15.71
N TYR A 25 -9.31 -21.04 15.87
CA TYR A 25 -8.70 -20.64 17.15
C TYR A 25 -9.15 -19.24 17.62
N LEU A 26 -9.36 -18.31 16.68
CA LEU A 26 -9.88 -16.97 16.95
C LEU A 26 -11.40 -16.93 17.16
N GLY A 27 -12.10 -18.07 17.14
CA GLY A 27 -13.55 -18.17 17.31
C GLY A 27 -14.35 -17.84 16.04
N GLY A 28 -13.70 -17.77 14.88
CA GLY A 28 -14.36 -17.56 13.58
C GLY A 28 -14.82 -18.86 12.93
N ILE A 29 -15.54 -18.72 11.81
CA ILE A 29 -16.06 -19.84 11.04
C ILE A 29 -15.32 -19.91 9.70
N PHE A 30 -14.45 -20.91 9.55
CA PHE A 30 -13.78 -21.24 8.30
C PHE A 30 -13.51 -22.74 8.33
N GLU A 31 -14.32 -23.53 7.62
CA GLU A 31 -14.28 -25.00 7.67
C GLU A 31 -14.08 -25.57 6.26
N VAL A 32 -13.14 -26.48 6.10
CA VAL A 32 -12.90 -27.21 4.85
C VAL A 32 -13.36 -28.66 4.99
N LYS A 33 -14.42 -29.02 4.25
CA LYS A 33 -14.99 -30.38 4.25
C LYS A 33 -14.44 -31.21 3.09
N GLY A 34 -14.13 -32.49 3.36
CA GLY A 34 -13.60 -33.43 2.35
C GLY A 34 -12.13 -33.83 2.54
N GLY A 35 -11.56 -33.56 3.71
CA GLY A 35 -10.22 -34.02 4.08
C GLY A 35 -9.11 -33.40 3.22
N ILE A 36 -7.97 -34.10 3.13
CA ILE A 36 -6.76 -33.60 2.45
C ILE A 36 -7.02 -33.23 0.99
N LEU A 37 -7.86 -34.01 0.29
CA LEU A 37 -8.19 -33.78 -1.11
C LEU A 37 -8.89 -32.44 -1.31
N ALA A 38 -9.77 -32.04 -0.39
CA ALA A 38 -10.45 -30.74 -0.46
C ALA A 38 -9.46 -29.57 -0.41
N TYR A 39 -8.46 -29.60 0.47
CA TYR A 39 -7.43 -28.54 0.52
C TYR A 39 -6.62 -28.44 -0.77
N VAL A 40 -6.30 -29.58 -1.40
CA VAL A 40 -5.57 -29.60 -2.66
C VAL A 40 -6.42 -29.00 -3.77
N VAL A 41 -7.67 -29.45 -3.91
CA VAL A 41 -8.59 -28.94 -4.94
C VAL A 41 -8.85 -27.45 -4.76
N ILE A 42 -9.21 -27.01 -3.56
CA ILE A 42 -9.45 -25.59 -3.26
C ILE A 42 -8.15 -24.78 -3.48
N GLY A 43 -7.00 -25.30 -3.09
CA GLY A 43 -5.70 -24.66 -3.31
C GLY A 43 -5.36 -24.48 -4.80
N VAL A 44 -5.73 -25.44 -5.65
CA VAL A 44 -5.63 -25.33 -7.11
C VAL A 44 -6.60 -24.27 -7.64
N VAL A 45 -7.87 -24.30 -7.22
CA VAL A 45 -8.88 -23.32 -7.64
C VAL A 45 -8.44 -21.90 -7.29
N ILE A 46 -8.00 -21.66 -6.05
CA ILE A 46 -7.47 -20.37 -5.61
C ILE A 46 -6.23 -19.98 -6.42
N GLY A 47 -5.35 -20.93 -6.71
CA GLY A 47 -4.17 -20.70 -7.55
C GLY A 47 -4.55 -20.20 -8.95
N VAL A 48 -5.49 -20.88 -9.61
CA VAL A 48 -6.00 -20.51 -10.94
C VAL A 48 -6.71 -19.16 -10.91
N LEU A 49 -7.60 -18.95 -9.93
CA LEU A 49 -8.27 -17.67 -9.75
C LEU A 49 -7.27 -16.53 -9.55
N ASN A 50 -6.22 -16.74 -8.76
CA ASN A 50 -5.16 -15.74 -8.57
C ASN A 50 -4.35 -15.47 -9.85
N LEU A 51 -4.21 -16.42 -10.76
CA LEU A 51 -3.54 -16.19 -12.05
C LEU A 51 -4.38 -15.29 -12.97
N VAL A 52 -5.71 -15.43 -12.94
CA VAL A 52 -6.64 -14.69 -13.82
C VAL A 52 -7.08 -13.37 -13.19
N LEU A 53 -7.56 -13.39 -11.96
CA LEU A 53 -8.15 -12.22 -11.29
C LEU A 53 -7.10 -11.21 -10.87
N ARG A 54 -5.94 -11.65 -10.39
CA ARG A 54 -4.90 -10.72 -9.89
C ARG A 54 -4.44 -9.70 -10.95
N PRO A 55 -4.14 -10.05 -12.21
CA PRO A 55 -3.78 -9.06 -13.22
C PRO A 55 -4.94 -8.11 -13.56
N LEU A 56 -6.18 -8.62 -13.67
CA LEU A 56 -7.38 -7.80 -13.90
C LEU A 56 -7.60 -6.79 -12.76
N LEU A 57 -7.58 -7.27 -11.52
CA LEU A 57 -7.72 -6.44 -10.33
C LEU A 57 -6.59 -5.42 -10.22
N ARG A 58 -5.37 -5.77 -10.62
CA ARG A 58 -4.25 -4.82 -10.59
C ARG A 58 -4.49 -3.62 -11.49
N ILE A 59 -5.04 -3.84 -12.69
CA ILE A 59 -5.37 -2.75 -13.61
C ILE A 59 -6.48 -1.86 -13.04
N LEU A 60 -7.51 -2.48 -12.45
CA LEU A 60 -8.64 -1.76 -11.87
C LEU A 60 -8.23 -0.97 -10.61
N VAL A 61 -7.38 -1.56 -9.76
CA VAL A 61 -6.94 -0.97 -8.49
C VAL A 61 -5.81 0.04 -8.69
N PHE A 62 -5.03 -0.06 -9.77
CA PHE A 62 -3.93 0.89 -10.06
C PHE A 62 -4.34 2.37 -10.01
N PRO A 63 -5.42 2.84 -10.70
CA PRO A 63 -5.83 4.24 -10.61
C PRO A 63 -6.24 4.63 -9.19
N LEU A 64 -6.94 3.76 -8.47
CA LEU A 64 -7.34 4.02 -7.08
C LEU A 64 -6.11 4.09 -6.15
N ALA A 65 -5.14 3.20 -6.34
CA ALA A 65 -3.89 3.19 -5.59
C ALA A 65 -3.07 4.46 -5.86
N LEU A 66 -3.02 4.91 -7.11
CA LEU A 66 -2.36 6.17 -7.48
C LEU A 66 -3.03 7.36 -6.79
N LEU A 67 -4.37 7.45 -6.82
CA LEU A 67 -5.12 8.50 -6.15
C LEU A 67 -4.86 8.50 -4.63
N MET A 68 -4.93 7.33 -3.98
CA MET A 68 -4.67 7.22 -2.55
C MET A 68 -3.23 7.61 -2.20
N SER A 69 -2.25 7.19 -3.00
CA SER A 69 -0.85 7.58 -2.80
C SER A 69 -0.64 9.09 -2.94
N GLY A 70 -1.33 9.73 -3.88
CA GLY A 70 -1.29 11.18 -4.08
C GLY A 70 -1.92 11.93 -2.92
N VAL A 71 -3.11 11.51 -2.47
CA VAL A 71 -3.81 12.12 -1.32
C VAL A 71 -2.97 12.00 -0.04
N VAL A 72 -2.41 10.82 0.24
CA VAL A 72 -1.54 10.61 1.41
C VAL A 72 -0.31 11.52 1.34
N THR A 73 0.30 11.68 0.16
CA THR A 73 1.44 12.59 -0.04
C THR A 73 1.07 14.04 0.24
N ILE A 74 -0.10 14.49 -0.22
CA ILE A 74 -0.61 15.84 0.04
C ILE A 74 -0.82 16.05 1.54
N LEU A 75 -1.46 15.10 2.24
CA LEU A 75 -1.70 15.19 3.68
C LEU A 75 -0.39 15.28 4.46
N ILE A 76 0.60 14.45 4.13
CA ILE A 76 1.93 14.50 4.74
C ILE A 76 2.56 15.88 4.54
N ASN A 77 2.52 16.43 3.32
CA ASN A 77 3.10 17.73 3.04
C ASN A 77 2.38 18.87 3.76
N ILE A 78 1.05 18.81 3.92
CA ILE A 78 0.30 19.78 4.72
C ILE A 78 0.79 19.74 6.17
N VAL A 79 0.92 18.54 6.75
CA VAL A 79 1.40 18.36 8.13
C VAL A 79 2.82 18.89 8.27
N ILE A 80 3.70 18.61 7.32
CA ILE A 80 5.08 19.13 7.31
C ILE A 80 5.10 20.65 7.24
N LEU A 81 4.33 21.27 6.34
CA LEU A 81 4.25 22.72 6.22
C LEU A 81 3.72 23.37 7.50
N TRP A 82 2.65 22.82 8.07
CA TRP A 82 2.07 23.31 9.32
C TRP A 82 3.05 23.17 10.48
N ALA A 83 3.71 22.02 10.60
CA ALA A 83 4.73 21.79 11.62
C ALA A 83 5.93 22.75 11.44
N THR A 84 6.31 23.04 10.19
CA THR A 84 7.39 23.99 9.89
C THR A 84 7.04 25.40 10.36
N VAL A 85 5.83 25.89 10.06
CA VAL A 85 5.33 27.18 10.58
C VAL A 85 5.35 27.18 12.11
N TYR A 86 4.84 26.13 12.73
CA TYR A 86 4.77 26.00 14.19
C TYR A 86 6.16 26.08 14.83
N VAL A 87 7.12 25.32 14.31
CA VAL A 87 8.50 25.28 14.82
C VAL A 87 9.22 26.61 14.64
N LEU A 88 9.08 27.26 13.47
CA LEU A 88 9.72 28.56 13.23
C LEU A 88 9.17 29.64 14.17
N ASN A 89 7.87 29.63 14.44
CA ASN A 89 7.25 30.55 15.40
C ASN A 89 7.71 30.28 16.84
N LEU A 90 7.95 29.01 17.19
CA LEU A 90 8.45 28.62 18.51
C LEU A 90 9.90 29.06 18.74
N LEU A 91 10.75 28.92 17.73
CA LEU A 91 12.18 29.24 17.81
C LEU A 91 12.48 30.74 17.75
N GLN A 92 11.57 31.55 17.21
CA GLN A 92 11.72 33.01 17.07
C GLN A 92 13.06 33.42 16.44
N TRP A 93 13.50 32.69 15.39
CA TRP A 93 14.76 32.98 14.73
C TRP A 93 14.74 34.35 14.05
N GLU A 94 15.68 35.22 14.40
CA GLU A 94 15.80 36.54 13.77
C GLU A 94 16.05 36.40 12.26
N GLY A 95 15.20 37.06 11.47
CA GLY A 95 15.29 37.09 10.01
C GLY A 95 14.71 35.88 9.26
N VAL A 96 14.20 34.86 9.96
CA VAL A 96 13.58 33.68 9.31
C VAL A 96 12.10 33.59 9.68
N GLN A 97 11.22 33.91 8.72
CA GLN A 97 9.78 33.83 8.92
C GLN A 97 9.09 33.13 7.74
N LEU A 98 8.14 32.25 8.05
CA LEU A 98 7.32 31.56 7.06
C LEU A 98 5.84 31.73 7.44
N ILE A 99 5.10 32.43 6.59
CA ILE A 99 3.70 32.78 6.83
C ILE A 99 2.85 32.08 5.78
N ILE A 100 2.00 31.14 6.23
CA ILE A 100 1.02 30.48 5.37
C ILE A 100 -0.36 30.71 6.00
N GLN A 101 -1.25 31.36 5.25
CA GLN A 101 -2.58 31.71 5.72
C GLN A 101 -3.66 30.97 4.93
N GLY A 102 -4.59 30.34 5.66
CA GLY A 102 -5.75 29.67 5.09
C GLY A 102 -5.47 28.26 4.57
N ILE A 103 -6.50 27.41 4.64
CA ILE A 103 -6.42 25.99 4.27
C ILE A 103 -6.10 25.77 2.78
N ILE A 104 -6.62 26.65 1.91
CA ILE A 104 -6.41 26.55 0.46
C ILE A 104 -4.94 26.78 0.11
N THR A 105 -4.27 27.71 0.80
CA THR A 105 -2.84 27.99 0.61
C THR A 105 -1.97 26.84 1.10
N TYR A 106 -2.31 26.22 2.24
CA TYR A 106 -1.64 25.00 2.69
C TYR A 106 -1.81 23.86 1.69
N LEU A 107 -3.02 23.67 1.17
CA LEU A 107 -3.31 22.63 0.19
C LEU A 107 -2.54 22.84 -1.10
N SER A 108 -2.55 24.05 -1.67
CA SER A 108 -1.84 24.36 -2.90
C SER A 108 -0.31 24.25 -2.73
N ALA A 109 0.24 24.77 -1.64
CA ALA A 109 1.65 24.63 -1.32
C ALA A 109 2.07 23.15 -1.13
N ALA A 110 1.25 22.35 -0.45
CA ALA A 110 1.51 20.93 -0.26
C ALA A 110 1.48 20.13 -1.57
N ILE A 111 0.56 20.46 -2.48
CA ILE A 111 0.49 19.87 -3.83
C ILE A 111 1.75 20.24 -4.61
N ILE A 112 2.11 21.53 -4.66
CA ILE A 112 3.29 22.01 -5.39
C ILE A 112 4.55 21.34 -4.85
N LEU A 113 4.74 21.31 -3.53
CA LEU A 113 5.88 20.63 -2.90
C LEU A 113 5.92 19.14 -3.22
N GLY A 114 4.75 18.47 -3.23
CA GLY A 114 4.67 17.05 -3.59
C GLY A 114 5.10 16.80 -5.03
N ILE A 115 4.66 17.64 -5.96
CA ILE A 115 5.05 17.57 -7.37
C ILE A 115 6.55 17.83 -7.53
N LEU A 116 7.07 18.90 -6.92
CA LEU A 116 8.49 19.26 -7.00
C LEU A 116 9.38 18.15 -6.43
N ASN A 117 9.03 17.59 -5.27
CA ASN A 117 9.77 16.49 -4.67
C ASN A 117 9.71 15.22 -5.53
N SER A 118 8.57 14.96 -6.18
CA SER A 118 8.42 13.82 -7.09
C SER A 118 9.30 13.97 -8.33
N ILE A 119 9.34 15.17 -8.93
CA ILE A 119 10.22 15.50 -10.05
C ILE A 119 11.68 15.40 -9.64
N PHE A 120 12.05 15.96 -8.49
CA PHE A 120 13.41 15.92 -7.97
C PHE A 120 13.87 14.48 -7.72
N ASN A 121 13.05 13.66 -7.08
CA ASN A 121 13.34 12.25 -6.88
C ASN A 121 13.45 11.49 -8.21
N TRP A 122 12.67 11.84 -9.22
CA TRP A 122 12.79 11.20 -10.53
C TRP A 122 14.10 11.57 -11.25
N LEU A 123 14.54 12.82 -11.15
CA LEU A 123 15.77 13.32 -11.80
C LEU A 123 17.06 12.89 -11.09
N PHE A 124 17.06 12.88 -9.76
CA PHE A 124 18.30 12.77 -8.97
C PHE A 124 18.45 11.47 -8.19
N LYS A 125 17.44 10.60 -8.15
CA LYS A 125 17.57 9.32 -7.44
C LYS A 125 18.43 8.37 -8.28
N PRO A 126 19.66 8.02 -7.83
CA PRO A 126 20.47 7.05 -8.55
C PRO A 126 19.71 5.73 -8.63
N LYS A 127 19.65 5.19 -9.84
CA LYS A 127 19.07 3.89 -10.11
C LYS A 127 20.00 2.84 -9.50
N ASN A 128 19.78 2.48 -8.23
CA ASN A 128 20.40 1.30 -7.65
C ASN A 128 19.84 0.10 -8.43
N LEU A 129 20.60 -0.33 -9.43
CA LEU A 129 20.45 -1.58 -10.18
C LEU A 129 20.72 -2.77 -9.27
#